data_AF-A0A3Q8UTC3-F1
#
_entry.id   AF-A0A3Q8UTC3-F1
#
_cell.length_a   1.000
_cell.length_b   1.000
_cell.length_c   1.000
_cell.angle_alpha   90.00
_cell.angle_beta   90.00
_cell.angle_gamma   90.00
#
_symmetry.space_group_name_H-M   'P 1'
#
loop_
_entity.id
_entity.type
_entity.pdbx_description
1 polymer ?
#
loop_
_entity_poly.entity_id
_entity_poly.type
_entity_poly.pdbx_seq_one_letter_code
_entity_poly.pdbx_strand_id
1 'polypeptide(L)'
;MTTTTALPRAAARYGLYGVLASWLGLTAAKQFRKTPKFLTRIDPINTAIPVTTFFAPNPGRSDIHVLGRERLADGSTTEWSEYPMLERRTIRHMLWHPGRRVEKLLPDTVSELTQLALDEKRIEVLQLTIPYLALLTFVTHHCPHPPGSRKVQFLVVSSGGFDEEEEPRTLFASDFHELPESART
;
A
#
# COMPACT_ATOMS: atom_id res chain seq x y z
N MET A 1 26.91 47.82 -38.10
CA MET A 1 27.88 47.13 -37.22
C MET A 1 27.23 46.93 -35.87
N THR A 2 26.69 45.74 -35.60
CA THR A 2 26.14 45.37 -34.29
C THR A 2 27.25 44.75 -33.45
N THR A 3 27.79 45.53 -32.52
CA THR A 3 28.74 45.04 -31.52
C THR A 3 28.01 44.15 -30.52
N THR A 4 28.11 42.84 -30.71
CA THR A 4 27.72 41.84 -29.72
C THR A 4 28.69 41.91 -28.54
N THR A 5 28.27 42.52 -27.44
CA THR A 5 29.00 42.50 -26.17
C THR A 5 28.98 41.09 -25.59
N ALA A 6 30.04 40.32 -25.85
CA ALA A 6 30.22 39.00 -25.25
C ALA A 6 30.50 39.16 -23.74
N LEU A 7 29.72 38.48 -22.90
CA LEU A 7 29.95 38.45 -21.45
C LEU A 7 31.36 37.91 -21.15
N PRO A 8 32.11 38.51 -20.20
CA PRO A 8 33.41 38.00 -19.82
C PRO A 8 33.25 36.59 -19.24
N ARG A 9 34.08 35.64 -19.71
CA ARG A 9 34.00 34.22 -19.34
C ARG A 9 33.99 33.97 -17.83
N ALA A 10 34.68 34.82 -17.06
CA ALA A 10 34.66 34.77 -15.60
C ALA A 10 33.27 35.07 -15.02
N ALA A 11 32.60 36.12 -15.50
CA ALA A 11 31.25 36.46 -15.07
C ALA A 11 30.24 35.36 -15.45
N ALA A 12 30.38 34.76 -16.64
CA ALA A 12 29.56 33.62 -17.05
C ALA A 12 29.75 32.41 -16.12
N ARG A 13 30.99 32.13 -15.68
CA ARG A 13 31.29 31.04 -14.72
C ARG A 13 30.69 31.30 -13.35
N TYR A 14 30.88 32.48 -12.78
CA TYR A 14 30.30 32.80 -11.48
C TYR A 14 28.77 32.84 -11.51
N GLY A 15 28.18 33.31 -12.62
CA GLY A 15 26.74 33.21 -12.85
C GLY A 15 26.25 31.77 -12.85
N LEU A 16 26.93 30.88 -13.58
CA LEU A 16 26.61 29.45 -13.59
C LEU A 16 26.73 28.82 -12.19
N TYR A 17 27.79 29.12 -11.45
CA TYR A 17 27.97 28.60 -10.08
C TYR A 17 26.88 29.09 -9.14
N GLY A 18 26.48 30.36 -9.24
CA GLY A 18 25.36 30.89 -8.48
C GLY A 18 24.07 30.13 -8.76
N VAL A 19 23.74 29.94 -10.04
CA VAL A 19 22.54 29.20 -10.46
C VAL A 19 22.55 27.76 -9.94
N LEU A 20 23.66 27.03 -10.12
CA LEU A 20 23.78 25.64 -9.66
C LEU A 20 23.77 25.52 -8.13
N ALA A 21 24.45 26.42 -7.42
CA ALA A 21 24.46 26.43 -5.96
C ALA A 21 23.07 26.75 -5.39
N SER A 22 22.37 27.73 -5.98
CA SER A 22 20.98 28.02 -5.62
C SER A 22 20.06 26.85 -5.91
N TRP A 23 20.17 26.22 -7.08
CA TRP A 23 19.37 25.05 -7.45
C TRP A 23 19.62 23.86 -6.51
N LEU A 24 20.89 23.60 -6.16
CA LEU A 24 21.26 22.56 -5.19
C LEU A 24 20.73 22.87 -3.79
N GLY A 25 20.85 24.12 -3.32
CA GLY A 25 20.34 24.56 -2.03
C GLY A 25 18.83 24.43 -1.92
N LEU A 26 18.10 24.82 -2.97
CA LEU A 26 16.65 24.64 -3.07
C LEU A 26 16.27 23.15 -3.07
N THR A 27 17.03 22.32 -3.80
CA THR A 27 16.84 20.86 -3.83
C THR A 27 17.04 20.23 -2.45
N ALA A 28 18.10 20.61 -1.74
CA ALA A 28 18.39 20.13 -0.38
C ALA A 28 17.33 20.58 0.63
N ALA A 29 16.93 21.86 0.58
CA ALA A 29 15.86 22.40 1.43
C ALA A 29 14.53 21.65 1.24
N LYS A 30 14.26 21.18 0.02
CA LYS A 30 13.04 20.43 -0.32
C LYS A 30 13.06 18.98 0.20
N GLN A 31 14.21 18.40 0.52
CA GLN A 31 14.29 17.03 1.05
C GLN A 31 13.87 16.90 2.53
N PHE A 32 13.81 18.00 3.28
CA PHE A 32 13.44 17.94 4.70
C PHE A 32 11.93 17.78 4.90
N ARG A 33 11.54 17.03 5.95
CA ARG A 33 10.14 16.72 6.31
C ARG A 33 9.20 17.93 6.35
N LYS A 34 9.70 19.12 6.68
CA LYS A 34 8.94 20.37 6.68
C LYS A 34 9.42 21.26 5.54
N THR A 35 8.91 21.02 4.34
CA THR A 35 9.20 21.88 3.19
C THR A 35 8.61 23.28 3.44
N PRO A 36 9.39 24.35 3.26
CA PRO A 36 8.88 25.71 3.37
C PRO A 36 7.79 25.98 2.33
N LYS A 37 6.69 26.63 2.73
CA LYS A 37 5.53 26.93 1.84
C LYS A 37 5.90 27.78 0.61
N PHE A 38 7.01 28.51 0.64
CA PHE A 38 7.45 29.28 -0.52
C PHE A 38 8.01 28.39 -1.63
N LEU A 39 8.68 27.28 -1.28
CA LEU A 39 9.23 26.32 -2.25
C LEU A 39 8.13 25.59 -3.01
N THR A 40 7.02 25.24 -2.34
CA THR A 40 5.84 24.66 -2.99
C THR A 40 5.09 25.65 -3.88
N ARG A 41 5.24 26.96 -3.63
CA ARG A 41 4.67 28.01 -4.49
C ARG A 41 5.49 28.24 -5.76
N ILE A 42 6.81 28.09 -5.69
CA ILE A 42 7.74 28.25 -6.82
C ILE A 42 7.64 27.04 -7.77
N ASP A 43 7.51 25.84 -7.21
CA ASP A 43 7.46 24.59 -7.99
C ASP A 43 6.38 23.64 -7.45
N PRO A 44 5.09 23.90 -7.76
CA PRO A 44 3.96 23.14 -7.20
C PRO A 44 3.89 21.70 -7.69
N ILE A 45 4.42 21.40 -8.88
CA ILE A 45 4.35 20.08 -9.53
C ILE A 45 5.69 19.32 -9.39
N ASN A 46 6.67 19.88 -8.67
CA ASN A 46 7.99 19.29 -8.46
C ASN A 46 8.77 19.01 -9.76
N THR A 47 8.60 19.86 -10.78
CA THR A 47 9.23 19.70 -12.11
C THR A 47 10.62 20.31 -12.17
N ALA A 48 10.84 21.46 -11.53
CA ALA A 48 12.10 22.19 -11.60
C ALA A 48 13.08 21.82 -10.48
N ILE A 49 12.57 21.45 -9.31
CA ILE A 49 13.34 21.10 -8.13
C ILE A 49 13.03 19.65 -7.77
N PRO A 50 13.95 18.70 -8.03
CA PRO A 50 13.69 17.28 -7.84
C PRO A 50 13.51 16.95 -6.36
N VAL A 51 12.55 16.07 -6.07
CA VAL A 51 12.36 15.48 -4.75
C VAL A 51 12.87 14.04 -4.83
N THR A 52 13.91 13.72 -4.07
CA THR A 52 14.56 12.41 -4.09
C THR A 52 14.21 11.58 -2.87
N THR A 53 13.18 11.95 -2.10
CA THR A 53 12.53 11.05 -1.14
C THR A 53 11.78 9.96 -1.92
N PHE A 54 12.56 9.10 -2.58
CA PHE A 54 12.10 7.94 -3.33
C PHE A 54 11.64 6.82 -2.40
N PHE A 55 12.06 6.88 -1.13
CA PHE A 55 11.56 6.04 -0.06
C PHE A 55 10.43 6.77 0.65
N ALA A 56 9.23 6.17 0.64
CA ALA A 56 8.06 6.68 1.33
C ALA A 56 8.44 7.06 2.78
N PRO A 57 7.96 8.20 3.32
CA PRO A 57 8.33 8.67 4.66
C PRO A 57 8.10 7.63 5.78
N ASN A 58 7.13 6.75 5.55
CA ASN A 58 6.89 5.53 6.30
C ASN A 58 6.88 4.38 5.29
N PRO A 59 7.97 3.62 5.11
CA PRO A 59 7.90 2.36 4.36
C PRO A 59 6.89 1.44 5.05
N GLY A 60 6.29 0.49 4.32
CA GLY A 60 5.47 -0.56 4.93
C GLY A 60 6.33 -1.31 5.94
N ARG A 61 6.11 -1.04 7.24
CA ARG A 61 6.88 -1.62 8.34
C ARG A 61 6.27 -2.92 8.84
N SER A 62 4.98 -3.08 8.60
CA SER A 62 4.23 -4.24 9.03
C SER A 62 3.80 -5.10 7.86
N ASP A 63 3.81 -6.40 8.10
CA ASP A 63 3.25 -7.39 7.21
C ASP A 63 1.75 -7.51 7.48
N ILE A 64 0.97 -7.59 6.41
CA ILE A 64 -0.49 -7.70 6.47
C ILE A 64 -0.86 -9.15 6.20
N HIS A 65 -1.67 -9.70 7.10
CA HIS A 65 -2.18 -11.07 7.04
C HIS A 65 -3.70 -11.04 6.96
N VAL A 66 -4.26 -11.91 6.12
CA VAL A 66 -5.71 -12.17 6.07
C VAL A 66 -5.94 -13.57 6.59
N LEU A 67 -6.68 -13.66 7.69
CA LEU A 67 -7.10 -14.92 8.28
C LEU A 67 -8.57 -15.15 7.99
N GLY A 68 -8.94 -16.40 7.78
CA GLY A 68 -10.32 -16.83 7.67
C GLY A 68 -10.71 -17.79 8.76
N ARG A 69 -11.98 -17.75 9.11
CA ARG A 69 -12.66 -18.82 9.82
C ARG A 69 -14.03 -19.06 9.20
N GLU A 70 -14.46 -20.29 9.25
CA GLU A 70 -15.70 -20.76 8.70
C GLU A 70 -16.65 -21.19 9.81
N ARG A 71 -17.94 -21.05 9.54
CA ARG A 71 -18.99 -21.64 10.36
C ARG A 71 -19.59 -22.82 9.61
N LEU A 72 -19.51 -24.00 10.22
CA LEU A 72 -20.03 -25.24 9.67
C LEU A 72 -21.56 -25.31 9.81
N ALA A 73 -22.16 -26.29 9.13
CA ALA A 73 -23.60 -26.53 9.18
C ALA A 73 -24.13 -26.90 10.58
N ASP A 74 -23.28 -27.48 11.44
CA ASP A 74 -23.60 -27.77 12.85
C ASP A 74 -23.54 -26.52 13.75
N GLY A 75 -23.15 -25.37 13.19
CA GLY A 75 -23.02 -24.11 13.89
C GLY A 75 -21.68 -23.91 14.60
N SER A 76 -20.78 -24.90 14.58
CA SER A 76 -19.42 -24.79 15.10
C SER A 76 -18.56 -23.89 14.20
N THR A 77 -17.51 -23.30 14.78
CA THR A 77 -16.57 -22.43 14.07
C THR A 77 -15.20 -23.08 14.01
N THR A 78 -14.56 -23.01 12.83
CA THR A 78 -13.17 -23.44 12.68
C THR A 78 -12.21 -22.50 13.40
N GLU A 79 -10.99 -22.99 13.64
CA GLU A 79 -9.89 -22.15 14.08
C GLU A 79 -9.50 -21.14 12.98
N TRP A 80 -8.91 -20.02 13.39
CA TRP A 80 -8.39 -19.06 12.44
C TRP A 80 -7.26 -19.68 11.63
N SER A 81 -7.41 -19.64 10.31
CA SER A 81 -6.39 -20.10 9.37
C SER A 81 -5.94 -18.94 8.49
N GLU A 82 -4.64 -18.82 8.25
CA GLU A 82 -4.11 -17.79 7.37
C GLU A 82 -4.34 -18.20 5.91
N TYR A 83 -4.89 -17.27 5.11
CA TYR A 83 -4.97 -17.47 3.67
C TYR A 83 -3.67 -17.01 3.02
N PRO A 84 -3.00 -17.88 2.23
CA PRO A 84 -1.73 -17.53 1.61
C PRO A 84 -1.93 -16.44 0.55
N MET A 85 -1.57 -15.20 0.89
CA MET A 85 -1.72 -14.04 -0.01
C MET A 85 -0.61 -13.96 -1.08
N LEU A 86 0.49 -14.69 -0.87
CA LEU A 86 1.68 -14.66 -1.72
C LEU A 86 1.91 -16.04 -2.34
N GLU A 87 2.05 -16.10 -3.65
CA GLU A 87 2.51 -17.31 -4.32
C GLU A 87 3.96 -17.62 -3.93
N ARG A 88 4.28 -18.91 -3.82
CA ARG A 88 5.66 -19.33 -3.59
C ARG A 88 6.53 -18.90 -4.77
N ARG A 89 7.55 -18.08 -4.50
CA ARG A 89 8.45 -17.54 -5.53
C ARG A 89 9.18 -18.67 -6.24
N THR A 90 9.14 -18.65 -7.57
CA THR A 90 9.90 -19.55 -8.44
C THR A 90 10.90 -18.78 -9.29
N ILE A 91 11.94 -19.45 -9.81
CA ILE A 91 12.96 -18.81 -10.67
C ILE A 91 12.33 -18.17 -11.92
N ARG A 92 11.20 -18.71 -12.42
CA ARG A 92 10.46 -18.12 -13.54
C ARG A 92 10.00 -16.69 -13.25
N HIS A 93 9.66 -16.37 -11.99
CA HIS A 93 9.25 -15.03 -11.58
C HIS A 93 10.38 -13.99 -11.68
N MET A 94 11.65 -14.41 -11.79
CA MET A 94 12.76 -13.49 -12.11
C MET A 94 12.68 -12.97 -13.56
N LEU A 95 12.23 -13.80 -14.49
CA LEU A 95 12.12 -13.45 -15.90
C LEU A 95 10.74 -12.87 -16.23
N TRP A 96 9.67 -13.44 -15.65
CA TRP A 96 8.29 -13.04 -15.90
C TRP A 96 7.38 -13.44 -14.74
N HIS A 97 6.69 -12.45 -14.15
CA HIS A 97 5.76 -12.66 -13.02
C HIS A 97 4.40 -12.00 -13.33
N PRO A 98 3.55 -12.67 -14.12
CA PRO A 98 2.29 -12.10 -14.58
C PRO A 98 1.30 -11.87 -13.43
N GLY A 99 1.33 -12.72 -12.40
CA GLY A 99 0.48 -12.62 -11.21
C GLY A 99 0.84 -11.48 -10.25
N ARG A 100 1.98 -10.80 -10.44
CA ARG A 100 2.49 -9.77 -9.51
C ARG A 100 1.53 -8.60 -9.30
N ARG A 101 0.74 -8.25 -10.32
CA ARG A 101 -0.26 -7.18 -10.20
C ARG A 101 -1.40 -7.57 -9.26
N VAL A 102 -1.81 -8.84 -9.29
CA VAL A 102 -2.86 -9.37 -8.41
C VAL A 102 -2.35 -9.47 -6.98
N GLU A 103 -1.12 -9.96 -6.79
CA GLU A 103 -0.47 -10.00 -5.46
C GLU A 103 -0.35 -8.61 -4.81
N LYS A 104 -0.13 -7.55 -5.61
CA LYS A 104 -0.06 -6.18 -5.11
C LYS A 104 -1.44 -5.61 -4.78
N LEU A 105 -2.49 -6.02 -5.49
CA LEU A 105 -3.83 -5.48 -5.34
C LEU A 105 -4.43 -5.78 -3.96
N LEU A 106 -4.14 -6.96 -3.40
CA LEU A 106 -4.64 -7.35 -2.08
C LEU A 106 -4.15 -6.45 -0.94
N PRO A 107 -2.83 -6.23 -0.73
CA PRO A 107 -2.33 -5.28 0.27
C PRO A 107 -2.87 -3.86 0.08
N ASP A 108 -3.01 -3.40 -1.18
CA ASP A 108 -3.57 -2.09 -1.49
C ASP A 108 -5.05 -2.02 -1.05
N THR A 109 -5.83 -3.07 -1.33
CA THR A 109 -7.25 -3.21 -0.94
C THR A 109 -7.42 -3.25 0.58
N VAL A 110 -6.57 -3.99 1.28
CA VAL A 110 -6.58 -4.06 2.75
C VAL A 110 -6.21 -2.72 3.37
N SER A 111 -5.22 -2.03 2.81
CA SER A 111 -4.82 -0.70 3.29
C SER A 111 -5.95 0.31 3.14
N GLU A 112 -6.66 0.29 2.00
CA GLU A 112 -7.84 1.13 1.77
C GLU A 112 -8.97 0.79 2.74
N LEU A 113 -9.29 -0.50 2.93
CA LEU A 113 -10.31 -0.93 3.90
C LEU A 113 -9.96 -0.48 5.33
N THR A 114 -8.70 -0.62 5.72
CA THR A 114 -8.22 -0.21 7.06
C THR A 114 -8.37 1.29 7.24
N GLN A 115 -8.03 2.10 6.23
CA GLN A 115 -8.23 3.56 6.28
C GLN A 115 -9.71 3.93 6.40
N LEU A 116 -10.57 3.31 5.60
CA LEU A 116 -12.02 3.52 5.69
C LEU A 116 -12.59 3.13 7.06
N ALA A 117 -12.08 2.04 7.66
CA ALA A 117 -12.49 1.58 8.98
C ALA A 117 -12.04 2.51 10.13
N LEU A 118 -11.01 3.35 9.91
CA LEU A 118 -10.64 4.39 10.86
C LEU A 118 -11.65 5.55 10.87
N ASP A 119 -12.19 5.89 9.70
CA ASP A 119 -13.13 7.01 9.52
C ASP A 119 -14.59 6.61 9.79
N GLU A 120 -15.00 5.40 9.37
CA GLU A 120 -16.34 4.86 9.54
C GLU A 120 -16.31 3.57 10.36
N LYS A 121 -17.03 3.56 11.48
CA LYS A 121 -17.06 2.40 12.41
C LYS A 121 -18.25 1.47 12.17
N ARG A 122 -19.24 1.89 11.39
CA ARG A 122 -20.42 1.08 11.08
C ARG A 122 -20.06 0.03 10.04
N ILE A 123 -20.09 -1.23 10.48
CA ILE A 123 -19.75 -2.37 9.65
C ILE A 123 -20.70 -2.46 8.44
N GLU A 124 -21.97 -2.06 8.60
CA GLU A 124 -22.98 -2.10 7.53
C GLU A 124 -22.63 -1.16 6.37
N VAL A 125 -21.98 -0.03 6.67
CA VAL A 125 -21.51 0.91 5.64
C VAL A 125 -20.23 0.40 4.99
N LEU A 126 -19.29 -0.12 5.79
CA LEU A 126 -18.05 -0.71 5.29
C LEU A 126 -18.33 -1.90 4.36
N GLN A 127 -19.36 -2.71 4.65
CA GLN A 127 -19.81 -3.83 3.81
C GLN A 127 -20.17 -3.45 2.38
N LEU A 128 -20.56 -2.20 2.14
CA LEU A 128 -20.93 -1.67 0.83
C LEU A 128 -19.76 -1.05 0.07
N THR A 129 -18.58 -0.99 0.68
CA THR A 129 -17.39 -0.40 0.07
C THR A 129 -16.72 -1.39 -0.90
N ILE A 130 -16.12 -0.85 -1.96
CA ILE A 130 -15.37 -1.64 -2.94
C ILE A 130 -14.28 -2.50 -2.28
N PRO A 131 -13.42 -1.98 -1.38
CA PRO A 131 -12.36 -2.81 -0.82
C PRO A 131 -12.88 -3.95 0.06
N TYR A 132 -14.00 -3.74 0.75
CA TYR A 132 -14.66 -4.81 1.50
C TYR A 132 -15.18 -5.91 0.57
N LEU A 133 -15.94 -5.54 -0.45
CA LEU A 133 -16.53 -6.50 -1.39
C LEU A 133 -15.45 -7.25 -2.18
N ALA A 134 -14.35 -6.58 -2.54
CA ALA A 134 -13.21 -7.20 -3.20
C ALA A 134 -12.53 -8.25 -2.31
N LEU A 135 -12.28 -7.93 -1.04
CA LEU A 135 -11.75 -8.89 -0.07
C LEU A 135 -12.70 -10.04 0.20
N LEU A 136 -14.00 -9.77 0.36
CA LEU A 136 -15.01 -10.80 0.55
C LEU A 136 -15.07 -11.75 -0.67
N THR A 137 -15.06 -11.20 -1.88
CA THR A 137 -15.05 -11.98 -3.12
C THR A 137 -13.79 -12.84 -3.20
N PHE A 138 -12.63 -12.28 -2.86
CA PHE A 138 -11.37 -13.01 -2.81
C PHE A 138 -11.44 -14.18 -1.82
N VAL A 139 -11.82 -13.91 -0.58
CA VAL A 139 -11.93 -14.93 0.47
C VAL A 139 -12.93 -16.01 0.08
N THR A 140 -14.05 -15.64 -0.55
CA THR A 140 -15.12 -16.58 -0.90
C THR A 140 -14.80 -17.50 -2.08
N HIS A 141 -14.02 -17.01 -3.06
CA HIS A 141 -13.82 -17.71 -4.34
C HIS A 141 -12.40 -18.21 -4.58
N HIS A 142 -11.40 -17.58 -3.95
CA HIS A 142 -9.99 -17.89 -4.18
C HIS A 142 -9.32 -18.61 -3.01
N CYS A 143 -9.96 -18.62 -1.84
CA CYS A 143 -9.44 -19.33 -0.68
C CYS A 143 -10.10 -20.72 -0.54
N PRO A 144 -9.34 -21.74 -0.09
CA PRO A 144 -9.90 -23.05 0.18
C PRO A 144 -10.76 -23.01 1.43
N HIS A 145 -11.91 -23.68 1.40
CA HIS A 145 -12.79 -23.83 2.55
C HIS A 145 -12.97 -25.31 2.91
N PRO A 146 -13.08 -25.65 4.21
CA PRO A 146 -13.40 -27.01 4.62
C PRO A 146 -14.77 -27.46 4.09
N PRO A 147 -14.95 -28.75 3.77
CA PRO A 147 -16.23 -29.28 3.30
C PRO A 147 -17.30 -29.09 4.38
N GLY A 148 -18.49 -28.65 3.96
CA GLY A 148 -19.60 -28.38 4.88
C GLY A 148 -19.60 -26.99 5.53
N SER A 149 -18.66 -26.11 5.15
CA SER A 149 -18.66 -24.70 5.53
C SER A 149 -19.87 -23.98 4.94
N ARG A 150 -20.58 -23.20 5.76
CA ARG A 150 -21.79 -22.45 5.34
C ARG A 150 -21.54 -20.96 5.30
N LYS A 151 -20.78 -20.44 6.26
CA LYS A 151 -20.42 -19.04 6.33
C LYS A 151 -18.92 -18.87 6.47
N VAL A 152 -18.40 -17.75 5.98
CA VAL A 152 -17.01 -17.33 6.16
C VAL A 152 -16.94 -15.99 6.84
N GLN A 153 -15.92 -15.80 7.66
CA GLN A 153 -15.54 -14.54 8.25
C GLN A 153 -14.05 -14.35 8.05
N PHE A 154 -13.64 -13.14 7.66
CA PHE A 154 -12.24 -12.80 7.50
C PHE A 154 -11.80 -11.76 8.53
N LEU A 155 -10.51 -11.84 8.88
CA LEU A 155 -9.83 -11.00 9.84
C LEU A 155 -8.55 -10.47 9.18
N VAL A 156 -8.34 -9.16 9.28
CA VAL A 156 -7.12 -8.51 8.85
C VAL A 156 -6.25 -8.25 10.07
N VAL A 157 -5.01 -8.74 10.02
CA VAL A 157 -4.01 -8.59 11.09
C VAL A 157 -2.75 -7.96 10.51
N SER A 158 -2.12 -7.10 11.31
CA SER A 158 -0.81 -6.51 11.03
C SER A 158 0.22 -7.15 11.96
N SER A 159 1.36 -7.58 11.47
CA SER A 159 2.49 -8.08 12.27
C SER A 159 3.77 -7.28 12.00
N GLY A 160 4.74 -7.29 12.93
CA GLY A 160 6.03 -6.62 12.77
C GLY A 160 6.98 -7.25 11.73
N GLY A 161 6.56 -8.34 11.09
CA GLY A 161 7.38 -9.09 10.14
C GLY A 161 8.63 -9.69 10.81
N PHE A 162 9.80 -9.07 10.59
CA PHE A 162 11.07 -9.47 11.22
C PHE A 162 11.29 -8.86 12.61
N ASP A 163 10.47 -7.88 13.01
CA ASP A 163 10.51 -7.29 14.33
C ASP A 163 9.62 -8.11 15.28
N GLU A 164 10.25 -9.05 16.00
CA GLU A 164 9.56 -9.93 16.96
C GLU A 164 9.06 -9.18 18.21
N GLU A 165 9.49 -7.93 18.44
CA GLU A 165 9.03 -7.12 19.57
C GLU A 165 7.65 -6.47 19.30
N GLU A 166 7.24 -6.35 18.03
CA GLU A 166 5.96 -5.75 17.67
C GLU A 166 4.83 -6.79 17.68
N GLU A 167 4.00 -6.73 18.72
CA GLU A 167 2.83 -7.62 18.85
C GLU A 167 1.85 -7.45 17.67
N PRO A 168 1.34 -8.56 17.10
CA PRO A 168 0.35 -8.52 16.04
C PRO A 168 -0.93 -7.79 16.46
N ARG A 169 -1.42 -6.91 15.59
CA ARG A 169 -2.61 -6.08 15.86
C ARG A 169 -3.73 -6.44 14.90
N THR A 170 -4.92 -6.60 15.45
CA THR A 170 -6.13 -6.72 14.62
C THR A 170 -6.47 -5.36 14.03
N LEU A 171 -6.50 -5.29 12.69
CA LEU A 171 -6.89 -4.09 11.96
C LEU A 171 -8.39 -4.07 11.68
N PHE A 172 -8.97 -5.22 11.30
CA PHE A 172 -10.37 -5.31 10.91
C PHE A 172 -10.91 -6.73 11.05
N ALA A 173 -12.17 -6.88 11.47
CA ALA A 173 -12.89 -8.15 11.48
C ALA A 173 -14.22 -7.99 10.71
N SER A 174 -14.48 -8.86 9.74
CA SER A 174 -15.73 -8.87 8.99
C SER A 174 -16.87 -9.46 9.82
N ASP A 175 -18.11 -9.33 9.35
CA ASP A 175 -19.20 -10.23 9.79
C ASP A 175 -19.10 -11.58 9.08
N PHE A 176 -19.93 -12.52 9.51
CA PHE A 176 -20.11 -13.79 8.80
C PHE A 176 -20.96 -13.61 7.54
N HIS A 177 -20.42 -14.05 6.41
CA HIS A 177 -21.07 -14.03 5.10
C HIS A 177 -21.40 -15.44 4.63
N GLU A 178 -22.52 -15.59 3.93
CA GLU A 178 -22.90 -16.86 3.32
C GLU A 178 -21.92 -17.24 2.22
N LEU A 179 -21.38 -18.46 2.29
CA LEU A 179 -20.58 -19.03 1.22
C LEU A 179 -21.51 -19.51 0.09
N PRO A 180 -21.19 -19.26 -1.20
CA PRO A 180 -21.93 -19.77 -2.33
C PRO A 180 -21.81 -21.30 -2.41
N GLU A 181 -22.80 -21.97 -2.99
CA GLU A 181 -22.84 -23.45 -3.05
C GLU A 181 -21.60 -24.06 -3.71
N SER A 182 -21.00 -23.36 -4.69
CA SER A 182 -19.77 -23.77 -5.36
C SER A 182 -18.56 -23.89 -4.44
N ALA A 183 -18.56 -23.18 -3.30
CA ALA A 183 -17.47 -23.17 -2.33
C ALA A 183 -17.70 -24.16 -1.16
N ARG A 184 -18.83 -24.87 -1.13
CA ARG A 184 -19.21 -25.79 -0.03
C ARG A 184 -18.84 -27.26 -0.29
N THR A 185 -18.29 -27.55 -1.47
CA THR A 185 -18.00 -28.91 -1.99
C THR A 185 -16.52 -29.21 -1.85
#